data_AF-A0A0J7Y3U2-F1
#
_entry.id   AF-A0A0J7Y3U2-F1
#
_cell.length_a   1.000
_cell.length_b   1.000
_cell.length_c   1.000
_cell.angle_alpha   90.00
_cell.angle_beta   90.00
_cell.angle_gamma   90.00
#
_symmetry.space_group_name_H-M   'P 1'
#
loop_
_entity.id
_entity.type
_entity.pdbx_description
1 polymer ?
#
loop_
_entity_poly.entity_id
_entity_poly.type
_entity_poly.pdbx_seq_one_letter_code
_entity_poly.pdbx_strand_id
1 'polypeptide(L)'
;MRAILTQLCDVTHMGFAAVARVTEDRWIACQVLDKIAFGLEPGAELDMQMTICKEIRQTENYVVIDHVDADIAWQKHPVPIFYGFKSYVSFPVILADGSFYGTLCAIDPMPRLISDPATVAVIEGFARDVSALLSANILAHPTRSATTDVHRPQAG
;
A
#
# COMPACT_ATOMS: atom_id res chain seq x y z
N MET A 1 -4.26 -12.77 4.84
CA MET A 1 -4.52 -11.38 4.38
C MET A 1 -5.75 -10.74 5.03
N ARG A 2 -6.98 -11.25 4.85
CA ARG A 2 -8.19 -10.59 5.38
C ARG A 2 -8.15 -10.31 6.89
N ALA A 3 -7.67 -11.25 7.70
CA ALA A 3 -7.54 -11.07 9.14
C ALA A 3 -6.62 -9.89 9.51
N ILE A 4 -5.50 -9.72 8.79
CA ILE A 4 -4.56 -8.61 9.00
C ILE A 4 -5.25 -7.28 8.67
N LEU A 5 -5.99 -7.20 7.56
CA LEU A 5 -6.74 -5.98 7.21
C LEU A 5 -7.81 -5.64 8.25
N THR A 6 -8.50 -6.65 8.80
CA THR A 6 -9.46 -6.45 9.89
C THR A 6 -8.76 -5.88 11.12
N GLN A 7 -7.66 -6.49 11.56
CA GLN A 7 -6.91 -6.03 12.73
C GLN A 7 -6.31 -4.63 12.51
N LEU A 8 -5.85 -4.32 11.31
CA LEU A 8 -5.37 -2.99 10.96
C LEU A 8 -6.49 -1.95 11.12
N CYS A 9 -7.68 -2.20 10.57
CA CYS A 9 -8.84 -1.32 10.78
C CYS A 9 -9.22 -1.20 12.26
N ASP A 10 -9.15 -2.28 13.03
CA ASP A 10 -9.57 -2.29 14.43
C ASP A 10 -8.59 -1.50 15.31
N VAL A 11 -7.28 -1.62 15.08
CA VAL A 11 -6.22 -0.90 15.79
C VAL A 11 -6.21 0.59 15.43
N THR A 12 -6.37 0.91 14.14
CA THR A 12 -6.32 2.31 13.66
C THR A 12 -7.66 3.04 13.74
N HIS A 13 -8.74 2.30 14.00
CA HIS A 13 -10.13 2.74 13.86
C HIS A 13 -10.48 3.28 12.47
N MET A 14 -9.70 2.94 11.44
CA MET A 14 -9.96 3.34 10.06
C MET A 14 -10.94 2.40 9.36
N GLY A 15 -11.73 2.99 8.46
CA GLY A 15 -12.77 2.32 7.71
C GLY A 15 -12.30 1.54 6.48
N PHE A 16 -11.18 1.91 5.89
CA PHE A 16 -10.64 1.23 4.71
C PHE A 16 -9.23 0.70 4.97
N ALA A 17 -8.93 -0.50 4.49
CA ALA A 17 -7.58 -1.05 4.49
C ALA A 17 -7.33 -1.87 3.22
N ALA A 18 -6.11 -1.81 2.69
CA ALA A 18 -5.73 -2.57 1.51
C ALA A 18 -4.27 -3.02 1.53
N VAL A 19 -4.02 -4.15 0.87
CA VAL A 19 -2.68 -4.49 0.36
C VAL A 19 -2.68 -4.14 -1.12
N ALA A 20 -1.72 -3.34 -1.54
CA ALA A 20 -1.54 -2.94 -2.93
C ALA A 20 -0.20 -3.42 -3.48
N ARG A 21 -0.20 -3.85 -4.74
CA ARG A 21 1.02 -4.02 -5.53
C ARG A 21 1.34 -2.70 -6.19
N VAL A 22 2.60 -2.26 -6.09
CA VAL A 22 3.02 -0.95 -6.60
C VAL A 22 4.25 -1.16 -7.49
N THR A 23 4.09 -0.85 -8.78
CA THR A 23 5.17 -0.85 -9.76
C THR A 23 5.61 0.58 -10.05
N GLU A 24 6.45 0.78 -11.07
CA GLU A 24 6.85 2.12 -11.50
C GLU A 24 5.67 2.93 -12.06
N ASP A 25 4.73 2.25 -12.70
CA ASP A 25 3.65 2.82 -13.50
C ASP A 25 2.26 2.58 -12.91
N ARG A 26 2.09 1.59 -12.01
CA ARG A 26 0.77 1.14 -11.56
C ARG A 26 0.69 0.93 -10.05
N TRP A 27 -0.44 1.34 -9.49
CA TRP A 27 -0.89 0.92 -8.18
C TRP A 27 -2.10 0.00 -8.37
N ILE A 28 -2.07 -1.22 -7.83
CA ILE A 28 -3.12 -2.21 -8.01
C ILE A 28 -3.57 -2.71 -6.65
N ALA A 29 -4.85 -2.57 -6.33
CA ALA A 29 -5.43 -3.14 -5.11
C ALA A 29 -5.42 -4.67 -5.20
N CYS A 30 -4.61 -5.34 -4.39
CA CYS A 30 -4.57 -6.80 -4.36
C CYS A 30 -5.63 -7.37 -3.43
N GLN A 31 -5.79 -6.77 -2.26
CA GLN A 31 -6.78 -7.16 -1.25
C GLN A 31 -7.32 -5.92 -0.58
N VAL A 32 -8.63 -5.89 -0.36
CA VAL A 32 -9.34 -4.73 0.19
C VAL A 32 -10.28 -5.16 1.32
N LEU A 33 -10.37 -4.33 2.35
CA LEU A 33 -11.45 -4.29 3.33
C LEU A 33 -12.00 -2.86 3.34
N ASP A 34 -13.26 -2.69 2.93
CA ASP A 34 -13.91 -1.39 2.86
C ASP A 34 -15.17 -1.39 3.75
N LYS A 35 -15.12 -0.64 4.85
CA LYS A 35 -16.21 -0.44 5.81
C LYS A 35 -16.86 0.96 5.67
N ILE A 36 -16.33 1.80 4.79
CA ILE A 36 -16.75 3.21 4.62
C ILE A 36 -17.28 3.51 3.22
N ALA A 37 -17.40 2.50 2.36
CA ALA A 37 -17.78 2.64 0.96
C ALA A 37 -16.86 3.61 0.22
N PHE A 38 -15.55 3.49 0.47
CA PHE A 38 -14.51 4.24 -0.26
C PHE A 38 -14.54 3.90 -1.77
N GLY A 39 -14.94 2.68 -2.13
CA GLY A 39 -15.26 2.32 -3.50
C GLY A 39 -14.11 1.75 -4.32
N LEU A 40 -13.00 1.37 -3.68
CA LEU A 40 -11.96 0.57 -4.32
C LEU A 40 -12.24 -0.92 -4.15
N GLU A 41 -12.16 -1.67 -5.24
CA GLU A 41 -12.31 -3.12 -5.25
C GLU A 41 -10.97 -3.81 -5.54
N PRO A 42 -10.79 -5.09 -5.17
CA PRO A 42 -9.64 -5.87 -5.63
C PRO A 42 -9.53 -5.85 -7.17
N GLY A 43 -8.34 -5.58 -7.67
CA GLY A 43 -8.06 -5.40 -9.10
C GLY A 43 -8.19 -3.96 -9.59
N ALA A 44 -8.75 -3.04 -8.79
CA ALA A 44 -8.79 -1.63 -9.14
C ALA A 44 -7.37 -1.05 -9.24
N GLU A 45 -7.21 -0.12 -10.18
CA GLU A 45 -5.95 0.54 -10.47
C GLU A 45 -6.04 2.03 -10.19
N LEU A 46 -4.95 2.59 -9.67
CA LEU A 46 -4.79 4.03 -9.51
C LEU A 46 -3.57 4.50 -10.30
N ASP A 47 -3.67 5.69 -10.89
CA ASP A 47 -2.54 6.37 -11.52
C ASP A 47 -1.49 6.69 -10.45
N MET A 48 -0.24 6.28 -10.67
CA MET A 48 0.87 6.52 -9.74
C MET A 48 1.09 8.01 -9.41
N GLN A 49 0.80 8.93 -10.33
CA GLN A 49 0.88 10.38 -10.06
C GLN A 49 -0.18 10.87 -9.07
N MET A 50 -1.24 10.08 -8.90
CA MET A 50 -2.33 10.32 -7.95
C MET A 50 -2.20 9.42 -6.72
N THR A 51 -0.99 9.00 -6.34
CA THR A 51 -0.75 8.20 -5.13
C THR A 51 0.42 8.73 -4.30
N ILE A 52 0.32 8.55 -2.97
CA ILE A 52 1.43 8.79 -2.04
C ILE A 52 2.46 7.63 -2.11
N CYS A 53 2.04 6.47 -2.60
CA CYS A 53 2.88 5.26 -2.67
C CYS A 53 4.11 5.39 -3.58
N LYS A 54 4.13 6.37 -4.49
CA LYS A 54 5.31 6.69 -5.31
C LYS A 54 6.52 7.07 -4.45
N GLU A 55 6.32 7.92 -3.44
CA GLU A 55 7.37 8.36 -2.54
C GLU A 55 7.85 7.23 -1.64
N ILE A 56 6.91 6.40 -1.17
CA ILE A 56 7.20 5.21 -0.35
C ILE A 56 8.05 4.21 -1.15
N ARG A 57 7.75 3.98 -2.43
CA ARG A 57 8.57 3.12 -3.29
C ARG A 57 10.01 3.64 -3.45
N GLN A 58 10.20 4.95 -3.49
CA GLN A 58 11.51 5.57 -3.71
C GLN A 58 12.35 5.65 -2.43
N THR A 59 11.70 5.80 -1.27
CA THR A 59 12.37 6.04 0.02
C THR A 59 12.34 4.86 0.96
N GLU A 60 11.44 3.91 0.73
CA GLU A 60 11.08 2.81 1.64
C GLU A 60 10.67 3.27 3.04
N ASN A 61 10.27 4.54 3.17
CA ASN A 61 9.75 5.09 4.40
C ASN A 61 8.22 5.01 4.41
N TYR A 62 7.65 4.68 5.56
CA TYR A 62 6.20 4.73 5.74
C TYR A 62 5.69 6.17 5.81
N VAL A 63 4.40 6.34 5.53
CA VAL A 63 3.67 7.60 5.71
C VAL A 63 2.55 7.38 6.71
N VAL A 64 2.43 8.30 7.67
CA VAL A 64 1.38 8.32 8.69
C VAL A 64 0.84 9.75 8.79
N ILE A 65 -0.48 9.90 8.68
CA ILE A 65 -1.18 11.18 8.68
C ILE A 65 -2.38 11.06 9.63
N ASP A 66 -2.31 11.73 10.78
CA ASP A 66 -3.42 11.72 11.74
C ASP A 66 -4.59 12.60 11.27
N HIS A 67 -4.27 13.77 10.73
CA HIS A 67 -5.24 14.77 10.30
C HIS A 67 -4.71 15.64 9.17
N VAL A 68 -5.18 15.40 7.95
CA VAL A 68 -4.78 16.13 6.73
C VAL A 68 -4.91 17.65 6.89
N ASP A 69 -6.04 18.16 7.39
CA ASP A 69 -6.25 19.62 7.46
C ASP A 69 -5.37 20.31 8.52
N ALA A 70 -4.87 19.57 9.50
CA ALA A 70 -3.99 20.10 10.55
C ALA A 70 -2.50 19.92 10.23
N ASP A 71 -2.16 19.10 9.24
CA ASP A 71 -0.79 18.81 8.85
C ASP A 71 -0.35 19.72 7.70
N ILE A 72 0.67 20.55 7.95
CA ILE A 72 1.16 21.55 6.98
C ILE A 72 1.63 20.91 5.67
N ALA A 73 2.17 19.69 5.72
CA ALA A 73 2.62 18.97 4.52
C ALA A 73 1.44 18.45 3.68
N TRP A 74 0.32 18.12 4.32
CA TRP A 74 -0.79 17.41 3.67
C TRP A 74 -2.02 18.26 3.38
N GLN A 75 -2.26 19.35 4.12
CA GLN A 75 -3.46 20.19 4.01
C GLN A 75 -3.72 20.76 2.61
N LYS A 76 -2.68 20.91 1.78
CA LYS A 76 -2.77 21.40 0.40
C LYS A 76 -2.39 20.33 -0.64
N HIS A 77 -2.16 19.09 -0.20
CA HIS A 77 -1.72 18.02 -1.07
C HIS A 77 -2.89 17.54 -1.94
N PRO A 78 -2.72 17.36 -3.27
CA PRO A 78 -3.83 17.04 -4.18
C PRO A 78 -4.45 15.66 -3.92
N VAL A 79 -3.65 14.67 -3.47
CA VAL A 79 -4.13 13.30 -3.26
C VAL A 79 -5.21 13.19 -2.17
N PRO A 80 -5.00 13.65 -0.91
CA PRO A 80 -6.06 13.65 0.10
C PRO A 80 -7.33 14.40 -0.33
N ILE A 81 -7.18 15.53 -1.04
CA ILE A 81 -8.31 16.32 -1.53
C ILE A 81 -9.11 15.54 -2.57
N PHE A 82 -8.43 14.91 -3.53
CA PHE A 82 -9.06 14.16 -4.61
C PHE A 82 -9.84 12.95 -4.10
N TYR A 83 -9.26 12.20 -3.15
CA TYR A 83 -9.90 11.00 -2.59
C TYR A 83 -10.77 11.27 -1.36
N GLY A 84 -10.76 12.49 -0.82
CA GLY A 84 -11.62 12.90 0.29
C GLY A 84 -11.31 12.26 1.65
N PHE A 85 -10.07 11.82 1.91
CA PHE A 85 -9.68 11.27 3.21
C PHE A 85 -9.06 12.32 4.14
N LYS A 86 -9.12 12.07 5.45
CA LYS A 86 -8.57 12.96 6.49
C LYS A 86 -7.48 12.30 7.33
N SER A 87 -7.40 10.98 7.35
CA SER A 87 -6.28 10.25 7.95
C SER A 87 -5.85 9.08 7.05
N TYR A 88 -4.57 8.73 7.14
CA TYR A 88 -3.93 7.82 6.20
C TYR A 88 -2.70 7.15 6.81
N VAL A 89 -2.53 5.86 6.54
CA VAL A 89 -1.25 5.17 6.73
C VAL A 89 -0.89 4.38 5.49
N SER A 90 0.39 4.30 5.20
CA SER A 90 0.92 3.37 4.21
C SER A 90 2.33 2.95 4.56
N PHE A 91 2.51 1.64 4.71
CA PHE A 91 3.78 1.02 5.07
C PHE A 91 4.29 0.17 3.90
N PRO A 92 5.60 0.20 3.60
CA PRO A 92 6.17 -0.63 2.55
C PRO A 92 6.05 -2.11 2.90
N VAL A 93 5.81 -2.92 1.86
CA VAL A 93 5.84 -4.38 1.94
C VAL A 93 7.04 -4.85 1.14
N ILE A 94 8.10 -5.23 1.85
CA ILE A 94 9.37 -5.72 1.29
C ILE A 94 9.40 -7.24 1.39
N LEU A 95 9.56 -7.95 0.27
CA LEU A 95 9.59 -9.41 0.23
C LEU A 95 10.86 -9.99 0.85
N ALA A 96 10.86 -11.30 1.07
CA ALA A 96 11.99 -12.03 1.66
C ALA A 96 13.31 -11.91 0.84
N ASP A 97 13.23 -11.63 -0.46
CA ASP A 97 14.39 -11.38 -1.32
C ASP A 97 14.88 -9.92 -1.28
N GLY A 98 14.25 -9.06 -0.46
CA GLY A 98 14.55 -7.64 -0.33
C GLY A 98 13.87 -6.76 -1.38
N SER A 99 13.09 -7.33 -2.31
CA SER A 99 12.40 -6.53 -3.32
C SER A 99 11.15 -5.86 -2.75
N PHE A 100 10.92 -4.60 -3.15
CA PHE A 100 9.68 -3.88 -2.85
C PHE A 100 8.53 -4.46 -3.68
N TYR A 101 7.48 -4.96 -2.99
CA TYR A 101 6.26 -5.45 -3.64
C TYR A 101 5.21 -4.35 -3.80
N GLY A 102 5.06 -3.52 -2.77
CA GLY A 102 3.98 -2.54 -2.69
C GLY A 102 3.75 -2.08 -1.26
N THR A 103 2.50 -1.83 -0.87
CA THR A 103 2.17 -1.25 0.43
C THR A 103 1.01 -1.92 1.13
N LEU A 104 1.03 -1.86 2.46
CA LEU A 104 -0.13 -2.06 3.34
C LEU A 104 -0.62 -0.67 3.75
N CYS A 105 -1.86 -0.33 3.41
CA CYS A 105 -2.41 0.99 3.71
C CYS A 105 -3.77 0.92 4.40
N ALA A 106 -4.11 1.99 5.12
CA ALA A 106 -5.44 2.26 5.63
C ALA A 106 -5.80 3.74 5.48
N ILE A 107 -7.09 4.00 5.31
CA ILE A 107 -7.64 5.31 4.93
C ILE A 107 -8.95 5.54 5.70
N ASP A 108 -9.19 6.78 6.16
CA ASP A 108 -10.46 7.16 6.76
C ASP A 108 -10.84 8.62 6.42
N PRO A 109 -12.15 8.92 6.23
CA PRO A 109 -12.63 10.27 6.00
C PRO A 109 -12.60 11.13 7.27
N MET A 110 -12.36 10.53 8.45
CA MET A 110 -12.21 11.25 9.71
C MET A 110 -10.74 11.28 10.16
N PRO A 111 -10.33 12.29 10.92
CA PRO A 111 -9.05 12.26 11.63
C PRO A 111 -8.97 11.05 12.57
N ARG A 112 -7.79 10.44 12.67
CA ARG A 112 -7.50 9.32 13.57
C ARG A 112 -6.14 9.54 14.20
N LEU A 113 -6.01 9.33 15.50
CA LEU A 113 -4.71 9.40 16.17
C LEU A 113 -4.01 8.05 16.01
N ILE A 114 -2.98 8.01 15.16
CA ILE A 114 -2.31 6.78 14.70
C ILE A 114 -0.79 6.93 14.64
N SER A 115 -0.28 8.15 14.79
CA SER A 115 1.16 8.46 14.80
C SER A 115 1.86 8.09 16.11
N ASP A 116 1.12 7.62 17.12
CA ASP A 116 1.76 7.18 18.35
C ASP A 116 2.69 5.98 18.09
N PRO A 117 3.86 5.91 18.75
CA PRO A 117 4.87 4.90 18.44
C PRO A 117 4.38 3.45 18.62
N ALA A 118 3.44 3.20 19.52
CA ALA A 118 2.94 1.84 19.76
C ALA A 118 2.05 1.38 18.60
N THR A 119 1.14 2.24 18.14
CA THR A 119 0.32 1.98 16.96
C THR A 119 1.17 1.79 15.71
N VAL A 120 2.15 2.66 15.48
CA VAL A 120 3.09 2.56 14.35
C VAL A 120 3.83 1.22 14.36
N ALA A 121 4.36 0.79 15.51
CA ALA A 121 5.06 -0.50 15.62
C ALA A 121 4.15 -1.70 15.32
N VAL A 122 2.87 -1.63 15.71
CA VAL A 122 1.88 -2.67 15.39
C VAL A 122 1.60 -2.72 13.88
N ILE A 123 1.40 -1.57 13.22
CA ILE A 123 1.16 -1.51 11.78
C ILE A 123 2.37 -2.03 11.00
N GLU A 124 3.58 -1.69 11.42
CA GLU A 124 4.81 -2.21 10.83
C GLU A 124 4.90 -3.74 10.98
N GLY A 125 4.47 -4.28 12.12
CA GLY A 125 4.29 -5.73 12.32
C GLY A 125 3.35 -6.35 11.31
N PHE A 126 2.19 -5.74 11.07
CA PHE A 126 1.25 -6.19 10.05
C PHE A 126 1.84 -6.15 8.64
N ALA A 127 2.64 -5.13 8.30
CA ALA A 127 3.32 -5.06 7.00
C ALA A 127 4.33 -6.22 6.83
N ARG A 128 5.07 -6.59 7.90
CA ARG A 128 5.94 -7.77 7.91
C ARG A 128 5.18 -9.07 7.75
N ASP A 129 4.03 -9.22 8.41
CA ASP A 129 3.18 -10.41 8.27
C ASP A 129 2.64 -10.56 6.84
N VAL A 130 2.22 -9.44 6.22
CA VAL A 130 1.82 -9.41 4.81
C VAL A 130 2.98 -9.84 3.91
N SER A 131 4.19 -9.31 4.14
CA SER A 131 5.39 -9.70 3.40
C SER A 131 5.67 -11.19 3.50
N ALA A 132 5.62 -11.77 4.70
CA ALA A 132 5.88 -13.19 4.92
C ALA A 132 4.87 -14.07 4.16
N LEU A 133 3.59 -13.72 4.21
CA LEU A 133 2.53 -14.42 3.48
C LEU A 133 2.70 -14.35 1.96
N LEU A 134 3.04 -13.16 1.44
CA LEU A 134 3.26 -12.97 0.00
C LEU A 134 4.50 -13.72 -0.48
N SER A 135 5.60 -13.63 0.26
CA SER A 135 6.86 -14.30 -0.07
C SER A 135 6.68 -15.82 -0.13
N ALA A 136 5.98 -16.41 0.85
CA ALA A 136 5.66 -17.83 0.84
C ALA A 136 4.79 -18.22 -0.35
N ASN A 137 3.79 -17.39 -0.72
CA ASN A 137 2.92 -17.68 -1.83
C ASN A 137 3.63 -17.60 -3.19
N ILE A 138 4.52 -16.61 -3.38
CA ILE A 138 5.31 -16.45 -4.61
C ILE A 138 6.29 -17.61 -4.77
N LEU A 139 6.91 -18.08 -3.69
CA LEU A 139 7.81 -19.24 -3.72
C LEU A 139 7.06 -20.55 -4.04
N ALA A 140 5.84 -20.72 -3.52
CA ALA A 140 5.02 -21.89 -3.80
C ALA A 140 4.44 -21.88 -5.23
N HIS A 141 4.19 -20.68 -5.78
CA HIS A 141 3.65 -20.48 -7.12
C HIS A 141 4.56 -19.53 -7.89
N PRO A 142 5.79 -19.95 -8.27
CA PRO A 142 6.67 -19.12 -9.06
C PRO A 142 5.98 -18.85 -10.39
N THR A 143 5.49 -17.62 -10.56
CA THR A 143 4.96 -17.17 -11.84
C THR A 143 6.06 -17.42 -12.87
N ARG A 144 5.81 -18.24 -13.89
CA ARG A 144 6.74 -18.40 -15.01
C ARG A 144 6.94 -17.02 -15.63
N SER A 145 8.02 -16.33 -15.27
CA SER A 145 8.46 -15.14 -15.98
C SER A 145 8.64 -15.52 -17.44
N ALA A 146 8.02 -14.74 -18.33
CA ALA A 146 8.21 -14.86 -19.76
C ALA A 146 9.70 -14.81 -20.06
N THR A 147 10.27 -15.96 -20.46
CA THR A 147 11.49 -15.99 -21.25
C THR A 147 11.21 -15.16 -22.50
N THR A 148 11.76 -13.95 -22.56
CA THR A 148 11.95 -13.25 -23.82
C THR A 148 12.91 -14.09 -24.64
N ASP A 149 12.30 -14.85 -25.55
CA ASP A 149 12.98 -15.61 -26.57
C ASP A 149 13.74 -14.66 -27.50
N VAL A 150 14.84 -15.18 -28.02
CA VAL A 150 15.89 -14.53 -28.78
C VAL A 150 15.34 -13.85 -30.04
N HIS A 151 15.74 -12.60 -30.28
CA HIS A 151 15.92 -12.13 -31.65
C HIS A 151 17.20 -11.32 -31.81
N ARG A 152 18.23 -11.98 -32.32
CA ARG A 152 19.41 -11.35 -32.93
C ARG A 152 19.12 -11.15 -34.42
N PRO A 153 19.08 -9.93 -34.96
CA PRO A 153 19.22 -9.76 -36.40
C PRO A 153 20.70 -9.94 -36.76
N GLN A 154 20.94 -10.76 -37.79
CA GLN A 154 22.24 -10.98 -38.38
C GLN A 154 22.69 -9.74 -39.16
N ALA A 155 24.01 -9.58 -39.23
CA ALA A 155 24.69 -8.65 -40.12
C ALA A 155 24.33 -8.92 -41.59
N GLY A 156 24.14 -7.84 -42.33
CA GLY A 156 24.10 -7.78 -43.79
C GLY A 156 24.56 -6.40 -44.22
#